data_AF-T1PRE3-F1
#
_entry.id   AF-T1PRE3-F1
#
_cell.length_a   1.000
_cell.length_b   1.000
_cell.length_c   1.000
_cell.angle_alpha   90.00
_cell.angle_beta   90.00
_cell.angle_gamma   90.00
#
_symmetry.space_group_name_H-M   'P 1'
#
loop_
_entity.id
_entity.type
_entity.pdbx_description
1 polymer ?
#
loop_
_entity_poly.entity_id
_entity_poly.type
_entity_poly.pdbx_seq_one_letter_code
_entity_poly.pdbx_strand_id
1 'polypeptide(L)'
;MDYAFIVFLVCFVSGTLGNRRRAKRDVDEVTSGINQLVNQLNNVQQDTAAIKSALEELKTEVSASPSTVSQVSEVVNTVGSSLTKFTSGDAFNIVSGCLDLLSTVASTFGGPYGIAISAVISLVSSILSLFAGDGFDSATRKVIEEAFKTHRDQELRDSVNGARRTFNDVIAFLKGASKHGNVTEQELEVISKGVPLTKLSDTLGILESRINRGSTSTDAAEAERTVEFIFLYLQLATMRDTLITNFILILKQVPAADTYANAVSISLDANKESVRETIDFLHNMEAKNAVCGAYYYPIYHSEMTKSILSFAKFFGLPDPPRNTFGGVYRVQNRYWPTWYICKESYMGNHMFRGCSNVRSPSVQIRALENGYQKINLRGKNMYITKHAQGWAWGTADNDPGEQGYFVFVPLKSGYYMISTKKWPNYFVYMESSASGYIRSWNHNPGLQGHWRIL
;
A
#
# COMPACT_ATOMS: atom_id res chain seq x y z
N MET A 1 11.63 54.74 -36.01
CA MET A 1 11.68 53.35 -35.54
C MET A 1 10.75 53.27 -34.35
N ASP A 2 9.62 52.60 -34.55
CA ASP A 2 8.51 52.62 -33.61
C ASP A 2 8.90 52.01 -32.26
N TYR A 3 8.44 52.67 -31.19
CA TYR A 3 8.52 52.17 -29.82
C TYR A 3 8.06 50.70 -29.71
N ALA A 4 7.13 50.28 -30.57
CA ALA A 4 6.65 48.90 -30.67
C ALA A 4 7.75 47.88 -31.03
N PHE A 5 8.72 48.23 -31.89
CA PHE A 5 9.78 47.31 -32.31
C PHE A 5 10.82 47.10 -31.18
N ILE A 6 11.13 48.16 -30.43
CA ILE A 6 12.01 48.08 -29.25
C ILE A 6 11.34 47.24 -28.16
N VAL A 7 10.05 47.44 -27.90
CA VAL A 7 9.30 46.64 -26.91
C VAL A 7 9.25 45.17 -27.31
N PHE A 8 9.02 44.84 -28.59
CA PHE A 8 8.97 43.45 -29.04
C PHE A 8 10.34 42.75 -28.93
N LEU A 9 11.43 43.45 -29.30
CA LEU A 9 12.79 42.91 -29.18
C LEU A 9 13.20 42.74 -27.72
N VAL A 10 12.85 43.70 -26.85
CA VAL A 10 13.07 43.59 -25.40
C VAL A 10 12.24 42.46 -24.81
N CYS A 11 10.98 42.27 -25.19
CA CYS A 11 10.15 41.15 -24.72
C CYS A 11 10.71 39.79 -25.20
N PHE A 12 11.16 39.68 -26.44
CA PHE A 12 11.72 38.44 -27.00
C PHE A 12 13.09 38.09 -26.39
N VAL A 13 13.97 39.08 -26.23
CA VAL A 13 15.26 38.92 -25.55
C VAL A 13 15.07 38.68 -24.05
N SER A 14 14.11 39.34 -23.40
CA SER A 14 13.81 39.10 -21.99
C SER A 14 13.18 37.72 -21.77
N GLY A 15 12.33 37.24 -22.68
CA GLY A 15 11.75 35.91 -22.64
C GLY A 15 12.80 34.81 -22.82
N THR A 16 13.71 34.97 -23.79
CA THR A 16 14.81 34.00 -24.03
C THR A 16 15.86 34.02 -22.92
N LEU A 17 16.24 35.20 -22.40
CA LEU A 17 17.14 35.33 -21.24
C LEU A 17 16.50 34.80 -19.96
N GLY A 18 15.21 35.07 -19.74
CA GLY A 18 14.44 34.56 -18.61
C GLY A 18 14.41 33.04 -18.60
N ASN A 19 14.12 32.42 -19.75
CA ASN A 19 14.11 30.96 -19.90
C ASN A 19 15.50 30.34 -19.68
N ARG A 20 16.57 30.95 -20.22
CA ARG A 20 17.96 30.47 -19.99
C ARG A 20 18.38 30.58 -18.53
N ARG A 21 18.07 31.71 -17.87
CA ARG A 21 18.37 31.89 -16.43
C ARG A 21 17.61 30.89 -15.56
N ARG A 22 16.35 30.61 -15.90
CA ARG A 22 15.54 29.61 -15.21
C ARG A 22 16.12 28.21 -15.39
N ALA A 23 16.39 27.79 -16.63
CA ALA A 23 16.99 26.49 -16.90
C ALA A 23 18.33 26.30 -16.18
N LYS A 24 19.21 27.31 -16.20
CA LYS A 24 20.48 27.27 -15.46
C LYS A 24 20.25 27.12 -13.95
N ARG A 25 19.32 27.88 -13.37
CA ARG A 25 18.98 27.79 -11.94
C ARG A 25 18.48 26.39 -11.57
N ASP A 26 17.62 25.80 -12.41
CA ASP A 26 17.04 24.48 -12.16
C ASP A 26 18.14 23.39 -12.24
N VAL A 27 19.09 23.51 -13.19
CA VAL A 27 20.29 22.64 -13.28
C VAL A 27 21.17 22.79 -12.03
N ASP A 28 21.42 24.02 -11.58
CA ASP A 28 22.24 24.31 -10.40
C ASP A 28 21.61 23.72 -9.12
N GLU A 29 20.27 23.78 -8.99
CA GLU A 29 19.52 23.21 -7.87
C GLU A 29 19.61 21.68 -7.82
N VAL A 30 19.39 21.00 -8.96
CA VAL A 30 19.55 19.54 -9.06
C VAL A 30 20.99 19.13 -8.76
N THR A 31 21.98 19.84 -9.32
CA THR A 31 23.40 19.57 -9.08
C THR A 31 23.75 19.70 -7.60
N SER A 32 23.20 20.70 -6.91
CA SER A 32 23.37 20.89 -5.47
C SER A 32 22.73 19.74 -4.67
N GLY A 33 21.52 19.31 -5.03
CA GLY A 33 20.86 18.16 -4.43
C GLY A 33 21.67 16.86 -4.60
N ILE A 34 22.25 16.64 -5.78
CA ILE A 34 23.13 15.50 -6.04
C ILE A 34 24.39 15.58 -5.17
N ASN A 35 25.03 16.75 -5.04
CA ASN A 35 26.19 16.91 -4.16
C ASN A 35 25.87 16.55 -2.70
N GLN A 36 24.69 16.96 -2.22
CA GLN A 36 24.23 16.61 -0.87
C GLN A 36 24.05 15.10 -0.71
N LEU A 37 23.43 14.43 -1.70
CA LEU A 37 23.28 12.98 -1.71
C LEU A 37 24.62 12.24 -1.69
N VAL A 38 25.57 12.64 -2.53
CA VAL A 38 26.92 12.04 -2.56
C VAL A 38 27.59 12.16 -1.19
N ASN A 39 27.46 13.32 -0.54
CA ASN A 39 27.98 13.53 0.81
C ASN A 39 27.28 12.65 1.85
N GLN A 40 25.96 12.49 1.78
CA GLN A 40 25.22 11.57 2.67
C GLN A 40 25.66 10.11 2.48
N LEU A 41 25.91 9.69 1.23
CA LEU A 41 26.39 8.34 0.90
C LEU A 41 27.80 8.05 1.40
N ASN A 42 28.62 9.06 1.73
CA ASN A 42 29.92 8.85 2.37
C ASN A 42 29.80 8.30 3.80
N ASN A 43 28.64 8.48 4.44
CA ASN A 43 28.39 8.00 5.80
C ASN A 43 27.69 6.64 5.83
N VAL A 44 27.44 6.02 4.68
CA VAL A 44 26.79 4.71 4.56
C VAL A 44 27.86 3.61 4.61
N GLN A 45 27.67 2.61 5.48
CA GLN A 45 28.64 1.52 5.69
C GLN A 45 28.79 0.58 4.48
N GLN A 46 27.79 0.52 3.61
CA GLN A 46 27.77 -0.33 2.41
C GLN A 46 28.57 0.30 1.26
N ASP A 47 29.01 -0.53 0.32
CA ASP A 47 29.64 -0.05 -0.92
C ASP A 47 28.62 0.70 -1.79
N THR A 48 28.75 2.02 -1.77
CA THR A 48 27.89 2.97 -2.50
C THR A 48 28.57 3.53 -3.76
N ALA A 49 29.70 2.96 -4.20
CA ALA A 49 30.49 3.49 -5.31
C ALA A 49 29.67 3.59 -6.61
N ALA A 50 28.88 2.55 -6.94
CA ALA A 50 28.02 2.53 -8.13
C ALA A 50 26.95 3.64 -8.10
N ILE A 51 26.32 3.86 -6.94
CA ILE A 51 25.31 4.92 -6.76
C ILE A 51 25.97 6.29 -6.93
N LYS A 52 27.15 6.51 -6.33
CA LYS A 52 27.90 7.76 -6.48
C LYS A 52 28.29 8.02 -7.94
N SER A 53 28.78 7.00 -8.65
CA SER A 53 29.10 7.10 -10.09
C SER A 53 27.88 7.52 -10.89
N ALA A 54 26.75 6.85 -10.71
CA ALA A 54 25.51 7.17 -11.43
C ALA A 54 24.99 8.58 -11.11
N LEU A 55 25.17 9.05 -9.87
CA LEU A 55 24.86 10.43 -9.48
C LEU A 55 25.76 11.46 -10.17
N GLU A 56 27.05 11.19 -10.33
CA GLU A 56 27.96 12.08 -11.10
C GLU A 56 27.63 12.07 -12.60
N GLU A 57 27.26 10.91 -13.16
CA GLU A 57 26.76 10.80 -14.54
C GLU A 57 25.50 11.66 -14.73
N LEU A 58 24.57 11.65 -13.76
CA LEU A 58 23.37 12.48 -13.80
C LEU A 58 23.69 13.98 -13.81
N LYS A 59 24.71 14.46 -13.08
CA LYS A 59 25.13 15.87 -13.15
C LYS A 59 25.56 16.25 -14.56
N THR A 60 26.33 15.37 -15.19
CA THR A 60 26.84 15.57 -16.55
C THR A 60 25.68 15.65 -17.53
N GLU A 61 24.73 14.71 -17.43
CA GLU A 61 23.56 14.64 -18.30
C GLU A 61 22.63 15.86 -18.15
N VAL A 62 22.32 16.26 -16.92
CA VAL A 62 21.44 17.41 -16.65
C VAL A 62 22.07 18.72 -17.12
N SER A 63 23.39 18.82 -17.05
CA SER A 63 24.14 19.99 -17.55
C SER A 63 24.12 20.05 -19.09
N ALA A 64 24.18 18.91 -19.76
CA ALA A 64 24.15 18.81 -21.22
C ALA A 64 22.73 18.96 -21.79
N SER A 65 21.73 18.46 -21.06
CA SER A 65 20.34 18.36 -21.50
C SER A 65 19.38 19.03 -20.51
N PRO A 66 19.29 20.37 -20.46
CA PRO A 66 18.40 21.05 -19.51
C PRO A 66 16.92 20.67 -19.62
N SER A 67 16.48 20.06 -20.73
CA SER A 67 15.12 19.54 -20.88
C SER A 67 14.80 18.34 -19.99
N THR A 68 15.81 17.60 -19.50
CA THR A 68 15.62 16.41 -18.63
C THR A 68 15.60 16.75 -17.13
N VAL A 69 15.92 18.00 -16.76
CA VAL A 69 16.07 18.47 -15.37
C VAL A 69 14.89 18.06 -14.49
N SER A 70 13.65 18.24 -14.97
CA SER A 70 12.45 17.93 -14.17
C SER A 70 12.36 16.44 -13.82
N GLN A 71 12.57 15.56 -14.80
CA GLN A 71 12.50 14.11 -14.60
C GLN A 71 13.63 13.62 -13.70
N VAL A 72 14.84 14.15 -13.87
CA VAL A 72 15.99 13.81 -13.02
C VAL A 72 15.78 14.33 -11.59
N SER A 73 15.25 15.55 -11.43
CA SER A 73 14.98 16.15 -10.13
C SER A 73 14.04 15.29 -9.29
N GLU A 74 12.97 14.75 -9.89
CA GLU A 74 12.03 13.85 -9.21
C GLU A 74 12.73 12.60 -8.67
N VAL A 75 13.55 11.94 -9.49
CA VAL A 75 14.32 10.75 -9.07
C VAL A 75 15.31 11.10 -7.96
N VAL A 76 16.07 12.19 -8.11
CA VAL A 76 17.05 12.66 -7.11
C VAL A 76 16.36 12.96 -5.77
N ASN A 77 15.22 13.64 -5.79
CA ASN A 77 14.45 13.95 -4.59
C ASN A 77 13.91 12.68 -3.90
N THR A 78 13.39 11.73 -4.67
CA THR A 78 12.95 10.45 -4.13
C THR A 78 14.11 9.71 -3.48
N VAL A 79 15.25 9.59 -4.16
CA VAL A 79 16.45 8.95 -3.59
C VAL A 79 16.89 9.64 -2.30
N GLY A 80 16.87 10.97 -2.23
CA GLY A 80 17.17 11.70 -1.00
C GLY A 80 16.22 11.40 0.15
N SER A 81 14.92 11.36 -0.13
CA SER A 81 13.92 11.01 0.89
C SER A 81 14.02 9.54 1.33
N SER A 82 14.27 8.62 0.39
CA SER A 82 14.35 7.18 0.64
C SER A 82 15.70 6.74 1.21
N LEU A 83 16.76 7.55 1.10
CA LEU A 83 18.08 7.20 1.64
C LEU A 83 18.04 6.90 3.13
N THR A 84 17.29 7.69 3.90
CA THR A 84 17.07 7.44 5.34
C THR A 84 16.34 6.12 5.60
N LYS A 85 15.44 5.71 4.70
CA LYS A 85 14.73 4.43 4.78
C LYS A 85 15.67 3.26 4.47
N PHE A 86 16.48 3.39 3.41
CA PHE A 86 17.47 2.40 2.99
C PHE A 86 18.54 2.12 4.04
N THR A 87 18.96 3.15 4.77
CA THR A 87 20.03 3.04 5.78
C THR A 87 19.50 2.82 7.19
N SER A 88 18.17 2.75 7.39
CA SER A 88 17.55 2.59 8.71
C SER A 88 17.86 1.26 9.40
N GLY A 89 18.24 0.23 8.63
CA GLY A 89 18.35 -1.16 9.11
C GLY A 89 16.99 -1.82 9.38
N ASP A 90 15.89 -1.07 9.33
CA ASP A 90 14.54 -1.63 9.40
C ASP A 90 14.08 -2.12 8.03
N ALA A 91 13.67 -3.38 8.00
CA ALA A 91 13.35 -4.05 6.76
C ALA A 91 12.10 -3.47 6.06
N PHE A 92 11.10 -3.01 6.82
CA PHE A 92 9.91 -2.38 6.23
C PHE A 92 10.23 -1.01 5.66
N ASN A 93 11.07 -0.23 6.33
CA ASN A 93 11.57 1.02 5.78
C ASN A 93 12.33 0.78 4.47
N ILE A 94 13.24 -0.19 4.41
CA ILE A 94 13.99 -0.49 3.17
C ILE A 94 13.03 -0.84 2.02
N VAL A 95 12.04 -1.71 2.27
CA VAL A 95 11.03 -2.06 1.27
C VAL A 95 10.20 -0.84 0.88
N SER A 96 9.79 0.00 1.83
CA SER A 96 9.10 1.26 1.55
C SER A 96 9.94 2.20 0.68
N GLY A 97 11.24 2.31 0.93
CA GLY A 97 12.14 3.09 0.07
C GLY A 97 12.22 2.54 -1.36
N CYS A 98 12.21 1.21 -1.51
CA CYS A 98 12.16 0.59 -2.85
C CYS A 98 10.84 0.90 -3.55
N LEU A 99 9.71 0.81 -2.83
CA LEU A 99 8.39 1.17 -3.36
C LEU A 99 8.32 2.62 -3.80
N ASP A 100 8.87 3.56 -3.01
CA ASP A 100 8.88 4.98 -3.39
C ASP A 100 9.65 5.21 -4.69
N LEU A 101 10.79 4.54 -4.85
CA LEU A 101 11.61 4.61 -6.06
C LEU A 101 10.87 4.04 -7.26
N LEU A 102 10.30 2.84 -7.14
CA LEU A 102 9.53 2.20 -8.20
C LEU A 102 8.28 3.02 -8.57
N SER A 103 7.62 3.62 -7.58
CA SER A 103 6.48 4.52 -7.79
C SER A 103 6.88 5.77 -8.57
N THR A 104 8.03 6.37 -8.23
CA THR A 104 8.56 7.53 -8.94
C THR A 104 8.89 7.17 -10.39
N VAL A 105 9.56 6.03 -10.62
CA VAL A 105 9.82 5.54 -11.97
C VAL A 105 8.52 5.36 -12.77
N ALA A 106 7.49 4.81 -12.13
CA ALA A 106 6.18 4.65 -12.77
C ALA A 106 5.53 5.99 -13.12
N SER A 107 5.51 6.96 -12.21
CA SER A 107 4.85 8.25 -12.44
C SER A 107 5.61 9.18 -13.38
N THR A 108 6.94 9.20 -13.30
CA THR A 108 7.79 10.15 -14.05
C THR A 108 8.04 9.69 -15.48
N PHE A 109 8.16 8.38 -15.70
CA PHE A 109 8.54 7.81 -16.99
C PHE A 109 7.47 6.89 -17.60
N GLY A 110 6.36 6.63 -16.91
CA GLY A 110 5.40 5.62 -17.34
C GLY A 110 5.90 4.19 -17.12
N GLY A 111 6.84 3.99 -16.18
CA GLY A 111 7.46 2.70 -15.88
C GLY A 111 8.92 2.60 -16.32
N PRO A 112 9.61 1.50 -15.98
CA PRO A 112 11.04 1.36 -16.26
C PRO A 112 11.36 1.35 -17.76
N TYR A 113 10.42 0.88 -18.60
CA TYR A 113 10.58 0.94 -20.05
C TYR A 113 10.63 2.37 -20.59
N GLY A 114 9.95 3.34 -19.96
CA GLY A 114 9.94 4.71 -20.45
C GLY A 114 11.20 5.52 -20.13
N ILE A 115 12.13 5.00 -19.31
CA ILE A 115 13.37 5.69 -18.98
C ILE A 115 14.31 5.70 -20.19
N ALA A 116 14.57 6.87 -20.77
CA ALA A 116 15.54 7.04 -21.87
C ALA A 116 16.90 7.58 -21.40
N ILE A 117 16.99 8.00 -20.13
CA ILE A 117 18.20 8.63 -19.57
C ILE A 117 19.09 7.54 -18.97
N SER A 118 20.22 7.24 -19.62
CA SER A 118 21.14 6.17 -19.20
C SER A 118 21.58 6.31 -17.73
N ALA A 119 21.89 7.53 -17.30
CA ALA A 119 22.32 7.77 -15.91
C ALA A 119 21.19 7.50 -14.88
N VAL A 120 19.92 7.72 -15.25
CA VAL A 120 18.76 7.34 -14.40
C VAL A 120 18.66 5.82 -14.32
N ILE A 121 18.81 5.11 -15.45
CA ILE A 121 18.81 3.65 -15.50
C ILE A 121 19.89 3.09 -14.57
N SER A 122 21.12 3.58 -14.70
CA SER A 122 22.26 3.20 -13.84
C SER A 122 21.99 3.46 -12.36
N LEU A 123 21.43 4.63 -12.02
CA LEU A 123 21.12 4.98 -10.63
C LEU A 123 20.07 4.05 -10.03
N VAL A 124 18.94 3.88 -10.69
CA VAL A 124 17.83 3.05 -10.19
C VAL A 124 18.28 1.61 -10.06
N SER A 125 18.94 1.05 -11.08
CA SER A 125 19.46 -0.31 -11.03
C SER A 125 20.47 -0.49 -9.88
N SER A 126 21.36 0.48 -9.65
CA SER A 126 22.34 0.43 -8.56
C SER A 126 21.67 0.41 -7.19
N ILE A 127 20.64 1.25 -6.98
CA ILE A 127 19.91 1.32 -5.71
C ILE A 127 19.14 0.01 -5.46
N LEU A 128 18.40 -0.48 -6.46
CA LEU A 128 17.66 -1.74 -6.33
C LEU A 128 18.63 -2.91 -6.07
N SER A 129 19.71 -3.02 -6.84
CA SER A 129 20.73 -4.06 -6.64
C SER A 129 21.43 -3.98 -5.27
N LEU A 130 21.62 -2.77 -4.72
CA LEU A 130 22.27 -2.61 -3.42
C LEU A 130 21.34 -2.94 -2.26
N PHE A 131 20.12 -2.39 -2.26
CA PHE A 131 19.24 -2.40 -1.09
C PHE A 131 18.12 -3.45 -1.15
N ALA A 132 17.70 -3.88 -2.35
CA ALA A 132 16.56 -4.79 -2.46
C ALA A 132 16.86 -6.16 -1.85
N GLY A 133 18.04 -6.74 -2.11
CA GLY A 133 18.38 -8.09 -1.60
C GLY A 133 18.22 -8.23 -0.10
N ASP A 134 19.03 -7.49 0.67
CA ASP A 134 19.04 -7.59 2.14
C ASP A 134 17.73 -7.06 2.76
N GLY A 135 17.16 -6.00 2.18
CA GLY A 135 15.92 -5.38 2.63
C GLY A 135 14.71 -6.30 2.50
N PHE A 136 14.45 -6.79 1.28
CA PHE A 136 13.34 -7.71 1.02
C PHE A 136 13.56 -9.06 1.70
N ASP A 137 14.79 -9.59 1.76
CA ASP A 137 15.04 -10.85 2.48
C ASP A 137 14.63 -10.70 3.94
N SER A 138 15.16 -9.70 4.65
CA SER A 138 14.86 -9.44 6.07
C SER A 138 13.36 -9.20 6.31
N ALA A 139 12.71 -8.38 5.46
CA ALA A 139 11.30 -8.05 5.60
C ALA A 139 10.43 -9.29 5.40
N THR A 140 10.74 -10.07 4.36
CA THR A 140 10.02 -11.31 4.05
C THR A 140 10.28 -12.37 5.10
N ARG A 141 11.49 -12.48 5.68
CA ARG A 141 11.76 -13.40 6.80
C ARG A 141 10.89 -13.08 8.00
N LYS A 142 10.81 -11.81 8.41
CA LYS A 142 9.98 -11.38 9.53
C LYS A 142 8.51 -11.73 9.30
N VAL A 143 7.99 -11.50 8.10
CA VAL A 143 6.60 -11.83 7.76
C VAL A 143 6.36 -13.33 7.67
N ILE A 144 7.30 -14.11 7.12
CA ILE A 144 7.22 -15.58 7.16
C ILE A 144 7.20 -16.05 8.61
N GLU A 145 8.10 -15.54 9.44
CA GLU A 145 8.15 -15.90 10.86
C GLU A 145 6.83 -15.54 11.56
N GLU A 146 6.26 -14.37 11.31
CA GLU A 146 5.00 -13.94 11.92
C GLU A 146 3.79 -14.74 11.39
N ALA A 147 3.57 -14.75 10.08
CA ALA A 147 2.42 -15.42 9.44
C ALA A 147 2.42 -16.96 9.64
N PHE A 148 3.60 -17.59 9.71
CA PHE A 148 3.71 -19.03 9.92
C PHE A 148 4.00 -19.44 11.38
N LYS A 149 4.25 -18.50 12.31
CA LYS A 149 4.28 -18.81 13.75
C LYS A 149 2.88 -19.17 14.24
N THR A 150 1.86 -18.50 13.73
CA THR A 150 0.46 -18.71 14.11
C THR A 150 -0.14 -19.93 13.40
N HIS A 151 0.26 -20.19 12.15
CA HIS A 151 -0.38 -21.22 11.32
C HIS A 151 0.64 -22.22 10.73
N ARG A 152 0.54 -23.49 11.16
CA ARG A 152 1.41 -24.61 10.71
C ARG A 152 1.07 -25.08 9.30
N ASP A 153 1.38 -24.28 8.29
CA ASP A 153 1.25 -24.64 6.88
C ASP A 153 2.62 -24.79 6.25
N GLN A 154 3.17 -26.00 6.38
CA GLN A 154 4.54 -26.29 6.04
C GLN A 154 4.77 -26.19 4.53
N GLU A 155 3.82 -26.65 3.71
CA GLU A 155 3.92 -26.60 2.26
C GLU A 155 4.00 -25.15 1.75
N LEU A 156 3.08 -24.29 2.22
CA LEU A 156 3.11 -22.88 1.83
C LEU A 156 4.37 -22.19 2.35
N ARG A 157 4.79 -22.49 3.58
CA ARG A 157 6.03 -21.96 4.15
C ARG A 157 7.25 -22.33 3.30
N ASP A 158 7.32 -23.58 2.83
CA ASP A 158 8.41 -24.06 1.99
C ASP A 158 8.38 -23.42 0.60
N SER A 159 7.19 -23.27 0.00
CA SER A 159 7.01 -22.54 -1.27
C SER A 159 7.46 -21.09 -1.18
N VAL A 160 7.13 -20.41 -0.08
CA VAL A 160 7.50 -19.01 0.17
C VAL A 160 9.00 -18.88 0.45
N ASN A 161 9.59 -19.79 1.22
CA ASN A 161 11.04 -19.84 1.42
C ASN A 161 11.79 -20.09 0.09
N GLY A 162 11.26 -20.96 -0.78
CA GLY A 162 11.79 -21.19 -2.12
C GLY A 162 11.72 -19.95 -3.00
N ALA A 163 10.59 -19.23 -2.98
CA ALA A 163 10.44 -17.96 -3.70
C ALA A 163 11.43 -16.89 -3.20
N ARG A 164 11.62 -16.78 -1.88
CA ARG A 164 12.59 -15.86 -1.26
C ARG A 164 14.02 -16.16 -1.70
N ARG A 165 14.44 -17.42 -1.65
CA ARG A 165 15.78 -17.84 -2.13
C ARG A 165 15.96 -17.49 -3.61
N THR A 166 14.97 -17.84 -4.43
CA THR A 166 15.00 -17.52 -5.86
C THR A 166 15.16 -16.03 -6.12
N PHE A 167 14.43 -15.18 -5.40
CA PHE A 167 14.59 -13.73 -5.50
C PHE A 167 16.02 -13.29 -5.16
N ASN A 168 16.56 -13.72 -4.02
CA ASN A 168 17.91 -13.34 -3.59
C ASN A 168 18.98 -13.81 -4.58
N ASP A 169 18.86 -15.02 -5.11
CA ASP A 169 19.79 -15.58 -6.09
C ASP A 169 19.77 -14.75 -7.38
N VAL A 170 18.58 -14.40 -7.88
CA VAL A 170 18.46 -13.58 -9.10
C VAL A 170 18.94 -12.15 -8.84
N ILE A 171 18.61 -11.53 -7.71
CA ILE A 171 19.08 -10.17 -7.41
C ILE A 171 20.60 -10.12 -7.26
N ALA A 172 21.21 -11.13 -6.62
CA ALA A 172 22.65 -11.24 -6.52
C ALA A 172 23.31 -11.42 -7.88
N PHE A 173 22.69 -12.24 -8.76
CA PHE A 173 23.12 -12.39 -10.15
C PHE A 173 23.05 -11.07 -10.93
N LEU A 174 21.91 -10.35 -10.85
CA LEU A 174 21.74 -9.04 -11.50
C LEU A 174 22.74 -8.00 -10.96
N LYS A 175 22.99 -7.98 -9.64
CA LYS A 175 24.01 -7.13 -9.01
C LYS A 175 25.41 -7.44 -9.53
N GLY A 176 25.71 -8.71 -9.81
CA GLY A 176 26.97 -9.12 -10.42
C GLY A 176 27.09 -8.61 -11.87
N ALA A 177 26.03 -8.80 -12.65
CA ALA A 177 25.96 -8.37 -14.05
C ALA A 177 26.07 -6.85 -14.22
N SER A 178 25.48 -6.06 -13.31
CA SER A 178 25.47 -4.59 -13.40
C SER A 178 26.83 -3.93 -13.09
N LYS A 179 27.84 -4.66 -12.58
CA LYS A 179 29.13 -4.07 -12.20
C LYS A 179 29.94 -3.50 -13.36
N HIS A 180 29.69 -3.97 -14.59
CA HIS A 180 30.51 -3.61 -15.75
C HIS A 180 30.03 -2.36 -16.51
N GLY A 181 28.94 -1.71 -16.06
CA GLY A 181 28.42 -0.46 -16.61
C GLY A 181 27.77 -0.60 -17.99
N ASN A 182 28.46 -1.23 -18.93
CA ASN A 182 27.97 -1.54 -20.27
C ASN A 182 27.90 -3.05 -20.46
N VAL A 183 26.69 -3.59 -20.45
CA VAL A 183 26.43 -4.98 -20.82
C VAL A 183 26.58 -5.14 -22.33
N THR A 184 27.37 -6.11 -22.77
CA THR A 184 27.50 -6.51 -24.18
C THR A 184 26.34 -7.40 -24.62
N GLU A 185 26.10 -7.53 -25.93
CA GLU A 185 25.06 -8.44 -26.46
C GLU A 185 25.28 -9.90 -26.03
N GLN A 186 26.53 -10.34 -25.91
CA GLN A 186 26.88 -11.70 -25.46
C GLN A 186 26.58 -11.89 -23.96
N GLU A 187 26.92 -10.91 -23.14
CA GLU A 187 26.57 -10.91 -21.71
C GLU A 187 25.05 -10.87 -21.52
N LEU A 188 24.34 -10.14 -22.38
CA LEU A 188 22.88 -10.06 -22.33
C LEU A 188 22.21 -11.43 -22.55
N GLU A 189 22.72 -12.26 -23.45
CA GLU A 189 22.20 -13.61 -23.66
C GLU A 189 22.36 -14.46 -22.38
N VAL A 190 23.51 -14.35 -21.72
CA VAL A 190 23.79 -15.02 -20.45
C VAL A 190 22.87 -14.49 -19.35
N ILE A 191 22.70 -13.17 -19.25
CA ILE A 191 21.82 -12.53 -18.26
C ILE A 191 20.37 -12.97 -18.47
N SER A 192 19.89 -12.97 -19.71
CA SER A 192 18.51 -13.34 -20.05
C SER A 192 18.19 -14.79 -19.68
N LYS A 193 19.16 -15.71 -19.82
CA LYS A 193 19.02 -17.10 -19.36
C LYS A 193 19.06 -17.23 -17.83
N GLY A 194 19.75 -16.32 -17.14
CA GLY A 194 19.86 -16.31 -15.69
C GLY A 194 18.67 -15.68 -14.94
N VAL A 195 17.76 -14.99 -15.65
CA VAL A 195 16.61 -14.29 -15.06
C VAL A 195 15.30 -14.99 -15.42
N PRO A 196 14.80 -15.91 -14.57
CA PRO A 196 13.60 -16.67 -14.86
C PRO A 196 12.33 -15.89 -14.51
N LEU A 197 11.75 -15.17 -15.48
CA LEU A 197 10.58 -14.29 -15.31
C LEU A 197 9.29 -14.96 -14.80
N THR A 198 9.20 -16.28 -14.96
CA THR A 198 8.07 -17.11 -14.49
C THR A 198 8.24 -17.56 -13.04
N LYS A 199 9.43 -17.40 -12.44
CA LYS A 199 9.61 -17.72 -11.03
C LYS A 199 8.83 -16.75 -10.16
N LEU A 200 8.49 -17.21 -8.97
CA LEU A 200 7.56 -16.59 -8.02
C LEU A 200 6.08 -16.70 -8.42
N SER A 201 5.74 -16.83 -9.72
CA SER A 201 4.34 -16.93 -10.17
C SER A 201 3.59 -18.11 -9.54
N ASP A 202 4.22 -19.28 -9.41
CA ASP A 202 3.57 -20.44 -8.76
C ASP A 202 3.22 -20.15 -7.30
N THR A 203 4.16 -19.59 -6.53
CA THR A 203 3.94 -19.22 -5.13
C THR A 203 2.88 -18.12 -5.00
N LEU A 204 2.88 -17.14 -5.92
CA LEU A 204 1.84 -16.11 -5.98
C LEU A 204 0.47 -16.75 -6.24
N GLY A 205 0.34 -17.64 -7.22
CA GLY A 205 -0.92 -18.33 -7.52
C GLY A 205 -1.44 -19.19 -6.36
N ILE A 206 -0.55 -19.83 -5.59
CA ILE A 206 -0.95 -20.52 -4.35
C ILE A 206 -1.52 -19.52 -3.34
N LEU A 207 -0.86 -18.38 -3.12
CA LEU A 207 -1.34 -17.36 -2.20
C LEU A 207 -2.66 -16.73 -2.67
N GLU A 208 -2.81 -16.44 -3.96
CA GLU A 208 -4.06 -15.93 -4.56
C GLU A 208 -5.22 -16.88 -4.28
N SER A 209 -5.03 -18.19 -4.48
CA SER A 209 -6.04 -19.20 -4.15
C SER A 209 -6.43 -19.19 -2.67
N ARG A 210 -5.45 -19.04 -1.77
CA ARG A 210 -5.69 -18.95 -0.31
C ARG A 210 -6.43 -17.66 0.06
N ILE A 211 -6.05 -16.54 -0.55
CA ILE A 211 -6.69 -15.23 -0.34
C ILE A 211 -8.13 -15.28 -0.82
N ASN A 212 -8.38 -15.80 -2.03
CA ASN A 212 -9.73 -15.89 -2.58
C ASN A 212 -10.66 -16.73 -1.70
N ARG A 213 -10.20 -17.90 -1.23
CA ARG A 213 -10.98 -18.73 -0.30
C ARG A 213 -11.22 -18.02 1.02
N GLY A 214 -10.15 -17.54 1.66
CA GLY A 214 -10.22 -16.96 3.00
C GLY A 214 -10.91 -15.60 3.05
N SER A 215 -10.91 -14.83 1.96
CA SER A 215 -11.59 -13.53 1.85
C SER A 215 -13.10 -13.64 2.00
N THR A 216 -13.67 -14.83 1.80
CA THR A 216 -15.11 -15.11 1.96
C THR A 216 -15.41 -16.08 3.11
N SER A 217 -14.37 -16.47 3.86
CA SER A 217 -14.53 -17.41 4.96
C SER A 217 -15.30 -16.77 6.11
N THR A 218 -16.20 -17.56 6.69
CA THR A 218 -16.84 -17.23 7.96
C THR A 218 -15.96 -17.60 9.15
N ASP A 219 -15.00 -18.52 8.98
CA ASP A 219 -14.10 -18.88 10.07
C ASP A 219 -13.20 -17.71 10.44
N ALA A 220 -13.19 -17.35 11.73
CA ALA A 220 -12.48 -16.17 12.22
C ALA A 220 -10.96 -16.32 12.05
N ALA A 221 -10.42 -17.52 12.29
CA ALA A 221 -8.98 -17.77 12.16
C ALA A 221 -8.55 -17.77 10.68
N GLU A 222 -9.36 -18.34 9.78
CA GLU A 222 -9.09 -18.27 8.34
C GLU A 222 -9.17 -16.83 7.81
N ALA A 223 -10.14 -16.03 8.26
CA ALA A 223 -10.27 -14.64 7.85
C ALA A 223 -9.12 -13.75 8.36
N GLU A 224 -8.68 -13.94 9.60
CA GLU A 224 -7.49 -13.26 10.16
C GLU A 224 -6.24 -13.63 9.35
N ARG A 225 -6.01 -14.93 9.15
CA ARG A 225 -4.91 -15.48 8.36
C ARG A 225 -4.91 -14.96 6.92
N THR A 226 -6.08 -14.68 6.35
CA THR A 226 -6.19 -14.10 5.01
C THR A 226 -5.51 -12.74 4.93
N VAL A 227 -5.63 -11.91 5.97
CA VAL A 227 -4.97 -10.58 6.00
C VAL A 227 -3.44 -10.74 6.01
N GLU A 228 -2.93 -11.71 6.76
CA GLU A 228 -1.49 -12.05 6.77
C GLU A 228 -1.03 -12.54 5.39
N PHE A 229 -1.84 -13.37 4.71
CA PHE A 229 -1.54 -13.84 3.37
C PHE A 229 -1.57 -12.75 2.32
N ILE A 230 -2.49 -11.79 2.42
CA ILE A 230 -2.49 -10.60 1.55
C ILE A 230 -1.18 -9.84 1.73
N PHE A 231 -0.73 -9.66 2.97
CA PHE A 231 0.51 -8.97 3.23
C PHE A 231 1.72 -9.67 2.60
N LEU A 232 1.83 -10.98 2.81
CA LEU A 232 2.88 -11.81 2.22
C LEU A 232 2.83 -11.83 0.69
N TYR A 233 1.63 -11.93 0.11
CA TYR A 233 1.40 -11.87 -1.33
C TYR A 233 1.91 -10.56 -1.92
N LEU A 234 1.57 -9.43 -1.31
CA LEU A 234 1.99 -8.10 -1.76
C LEU A 234 3.51 -7.91 -1.69
N GLN A 235 4.17 -8.46 -0.65
CA GLN A 235 5.62 -8.47 -0.56
C GLN A 235 6.26 -9.27 -1.70
N LEU A 236 5.81 -10.50 -1.94
CA LEU A 236 6.33 -11.35 -3.02
C LEU A 236 6.05 -10.75 -4.40
N ALA A 237 4.88 -10.14 -4.60
CA ALA A 237 4.54 -9.46 -5.83
C ALA A 237 5.44 -8.25 -6.07
N THR A 238 5.80 -7.52 -5.01
CA THR A 238 6.74 -6.39 -5.09
C THR A 238 8.17 -6.87 -5.35
N MET A 239 8.59 -7.98 -4.76
CA MET A 239 9.86 -8.63 -5.06
C MET A 239 9.94 -9.01 -6.55
N ARG A 240 8.87 -9.61 -7.08
CA ARG A 240 8.75 -9.93 -8.51
C ARG A 240 8.83 -8.66 -9.37
N ASP A 241 8.08 -7.61 -9.02
CA ASP A 241 8.08 -6.33 -9.73
C ASP A 241 9.49 -5.68 -9.73
N THR A 242 10.18 -5.72 -8.58
CA THR A 242 11.55 -5.21 -8.42
C THR A 242 12.54 -5.94 -9.31
N LEU A 243 12.46 -7.28 -9.35
CA LEU A 243 13.33 -8.13 -10.17
C LEU A 243 13.10 -7.84 -11.66
N ILE A 244 11.84 -7.82 -12.10
CA ILE A 244 11.47 -7.54 -13.49
C ILE A 244 11.92 -6.12 -13.88
N THR A 245 11.68 -5.14 -13.01
CA THR A 245 12.13 -3.76 -13.22
C THR A 245 13.64 -3.70 -13.38
N ASN A 246 14.42 -4.29 -12.48
CA ASN A 246 15.87 -4.28 -12.57
C ASN A 246 16.37 -4.97 -13.85
N PHE A 247 15.73 -6.07 -14.25
CA PHE A 247 16.04 -6.74 -15.50
C PHE A 247 15.74 -5.88 -16.73
N ILE A 248 14.58 -5.21 -16.79
CA ILE A 248 14.25 -4.26 -17.87
C ILE A 248 15.32 -3.18 -17.96
N LEU A 249 15.73 -2.60 -16.83
CA LEU A 249 16.77 -1.57 -16.79
C LEU A 249 18.09 -2.05 -17.39
N ILE A 250 18.50 -3.28 -17.09
CA ILE A 250 19.70 -3.89 -17.68
C ILE A 250 19.53 -4.13 -19.19
N LEU A 251 18.36 -4.62 -19.63
CA LEU A 251 18.08 -4.79 -21.06
C LEU A 251 18.19 -3.45 -21.80
N LYS A 252 17.70 -2.37 -21.21
CA LYS A 252 17.73 -1.02 -21.81
C LYS A 252 19.13 -0.42 -21.97
N GLN A 253 20.15 -1.00 -21.33
CA GLN A 253 21.54 -0.60 -21.57
C GLN A 253 22.05 -1.10 -22.94
N VAL A 254 21.36 -2.05 -23.57
CA VAL A 254 21.72 -2.62 -24.87
C VAL A 254 20.69 -2.21 -25.92
N PRO A 255 21.03 -1.34 -26.90
CA PRO A 255 20.07 -0.89 -27.91
C PRO A 255 19.39 -2.01 -28.70
N ALA A 256 20.11 -3.10 -28.99
CA ALA A 256 19.56 -4.27 -29.69
C ALA A 256 18.47 -5.03 -28.89
N ALA A 257 18.37 -4.78 -27.58
CA ALA A 257 17.47 -5.47 -26.68
C ALA A 257 16.16 -4.71 -26.41
N ASP A 258 15.95 -3.54 -27.01
CA ASP A 258 14.80 -2.68 -26.69
C ASP A 258 13.45 -3.38 -26.94
N THR A 259 13.35 -4.16 -28.02
CA THR A 259 12.14 -4.96 -28.29
C THR A 259 11.90 -6.03 -27.22
N TYR A 260 12.96 -6.65 -26.72
CA TYR A 260 12.85 -7.63 -25.64
C TYR A 260 12.50 -6.96 -24.31
N ALA A 261 13.07 -5.80 -24.00
CA ALA A 261 12.70 -4.99 -22.84
C ALA A 261 11.19 -4.65 -22.83
N ASN A 262 10.63 -4.30 -23.99
CA ASN A 262 9.19 -4.07 -24.15
C ASN A 262 8.36 -5.35 -23.95
N ALA A 263 8.83 -6.51 -24.41
CA ALA A 263 8.14 -7.77 -24.15
C ALA A 263 8.14 -8.12 -22.64
N VAL A 264 9.22 -7.80 -21.94
CA VAL A 264 9.32 -8.00 -20.49
C VAL A 264 8.44 -7.02 -19.72
N SER A 265 8.28 -5.76 -20.17
CA SER A 265 7.36 -4.82 -19.51
C SER A 265 5.90 -5.26 -19.55
N ILE A 266 5.47 -6.01 -20.58
CA ILE A 266 4.12 -6.61 -20.59
C ILE A 266 3.93 -7.58 -19.41
N SER A 267 4.98 -8.33 -19.04
CA SER A 267 4.94 -9.23 -17.86
C SER A 267 4.87 -8.44 -16.54
N LEU A 268 5.49 -7.25 -16.50
CA LEU A 268 5.39 -6.32 -15.38
C LEU A 268 3.95 -5.81 -15.23
N ASP A 269 3.32 -5.39 -16.32
CA ASP A 269 1.94 -4.89 -16.30
C ASP A 269 0.95 -6.00 -15.91
N ALA A 270 1.14 -7.21 -16.44
CA ALA A 270 0.37 -8.38 -16.06
C ALA A 270 0.50 -8.72 -14.56
N ASN A 271 1.69 -8.55 -13.98
CA ASN A 271 1.90 -8.68 -12.53
C ASN A 271 1.01 -7.71 -11.75
N LYS A 272 1.03 -6.43 -12.15
CA LYS A 272 0.26 -5.38 -11.48
C LYS A 272 -1.24 -5.60 -11.61
N GLU A 273 -1.71 -6.04 -12.78
CA GLU A 273 -3.12 -6.40 -12.99
C GLU A 273 -3.53 -7.57 -12.07
N SER A 274 -2.77 -8.67 -12.04
CA SER A 274 -3.06 -9.83 -11.17
C SER A 274 -3.18 -9.44 -9.70
N VAL A 275 -2.28 -8.55 -9.24
CA VAL A 275 -2.34 -8.03 -7.87
C VAL A 275 -3.60 -7.20 -7.65
N ARG A 276 -3.93 -6.29 -8.56
CA ARG A 276 -5.15 -5.48 -8.48
C ARG A 276 -6.38 -6.37 -8.38
N GLU A 277 -6.52 -7.35 -9.27
CA GLU A 277 -7.65 -8.30 -9.26
C GLU A 277 -7.75 -9.08 -7.94
N THR A 278 -6.60 -9.53 -7.41
CA THR A 278 -6.55 -10.35 -6.18
C THR A 278 -7.00 -9.58 -4.93
N ILE A 279 -6.63 -8.30 -4.81
CA ILE A 279 -6.87 -7.53 -3.58
C ILE A 279 -7.92 -6.42 -3.72
N ASP A 280 -8.55 -6.25 -4.89
CA ASP A 280 -9.58 -5.23 -5.14
C ASP A 280 -10.73 -5.28 -4.11
N PHE A 281 -11.06 -6.47 -3.61
CA PHE A 281 -12.14 -6.64 -2.62
C PHE A 281 -11.90 -5.87 -1.31
N LEU A 282 -10.65 -5.51 -0.96
CA LEU A 282 -10.37 -4.67 0.21
C LEU A 282 -10.85 -3.21 0.01
N HIS A 283 -10.92 -2.78 -1.25
CA HIS A 283 -11.34 -1.44 -1.67
C HIS A 283 -12.82 -1.41 -2.06
N ASN A 284 -13.30 -2.51 -2.64
CA ASN A 284 -14.67 -2.70 -3.12
C ASN A 284 -15.43 -3.77 -2.32
N MET A 285 -15.37 -3.68 -1.00
CA MET A 285 -15.81 -4.76 -0.12
C MET A 285 -17.31 -5.08 -0.23
N GLU A 286 -17.62 -6.37 -0.33
CA GLU A 286 -18.97 -6.90 -0.25
C GLU A 286 -19.25 -7.48 1.14
N ALA A 287 -20.53 -7.69 1.46
CA ALA A 287 -20.92 -8.24 2.76
C ALA A 287 -20.37 -9.65 3.02
N LYS A 288 -20.10 -10.43 1.96
CA LYS A 288 -19.43 -11.74 2.06
C LYS A 288 -17.97 -11.65 2.53
N ASN A 289 -17.33 -10.49 2.35
CA ASN A 289 -15.94 -10.26 2.73
C ASN A 289 -15.78 -9.60 4.11
N ALA A 290 -16.90 -9.29 4.78
CA ALA A 290 -16.89 -8.41 5.95
C ALA A 290 -16.08 -8.97 7.13
N VAL A 291 -16.02 -10.29 7.31
CA VAL A 291 -15.22 -10.91 8.38
C VAL A 291 -13.73 -10.61 8.18
N CYS A 292 -13.19 -10.86 6.99
CA CYS A 292 -11.81 -10.48 6.63
C CYS A 292 -11.62 -8.96 6.73
N GLY A 293 -12.61 -8.18 6.28
CA GLY A 293 -12.62 -6.73 6.44
C GLY A 293 -12.53 -6.26 7.89
N ALA A 294 -13.15 -6.95 8.84
CA ALA A 294 -13.09 -6.60 10.25
C ALA A 294 -11.69 -6.81 10.87
N TYR A 295 -10.84 -7.64 10.25
CA TYR A 295 -9.42 -7.78 10.60
C TYR A 295 -8.52 -6.79 9.85
N TYR A 296 -8.95 -6.28 8.70
CA TYR A 296 -8.23 -5.24 7.97
C TYR A 296 -8.50 -3.83 8.49
N TYR A 297 -9.75 -3.53 8.87
CA TYR A 297 -10.16 -2.23 9.39
C TYR A 297 -10.01 -2.16 10.93
N PRO A 298 -9.65 -0.98 11.48
CA PRO A 298 -9.25 0.23 10.76
C PRO A 298 -7.83 0.09 10.19
N ILE A 299 -7.57 0.67 9.02
CA ILE A 299 -6.36 0.42 8.21
C ILE A 299 -5.04 0.86 8.90
N TYR A 300 -5.12 1.62 9.98
CA TYR A 300 -3.97 2.13 10.73
C TYR A 300 -3.76 1.44 12.10
N HIS A 301 -4.53 0.40 12.41
CA HIS A 301 -4.46 -0.22 13.73
C HIS A 301 -3.18 -1.03 13.97
N SER A 302 -2.48 -1.41 12.91
CA SER A 302 -1.26 -2.22 12.94
C SER A 302 -0.30 -1.83 11.82
N GLU A 303 0.99 -2.11 11.99
CA GLU A 303 2.00 -1.87 10.94
C GLU A 303 1.74 -2.71 9.69
N MET A 304 1.20 -3.92 9.85
CA MET A 304 0.80 -4.77 8.74
C MET A 304 -0.28 -4.09 7.87
N THR A 305 -1.36 -3.59 8.47
CA THR A 305 -2.46 -2.96 7.71
C THR A 305 -2.05 -1.64 7.04
N LYS A 306 -1.19 -0.86 7.69
CA LYS A 306 -0.53 0.31 7.08
C LYS A 306 0.31 -0.09 5.87
N SER A 307 1.06 -1.18 5.99
CA SER A 307 1.92 -1.67 4.92
C SER A 307 1.10 -2.20 3.75
N ILE A 308 0.03 -2.99 4.01
CA ILE A 308 -0.91 -3.44 2.97
C ILE A 308 -1.44 -2.25 2.17
N LEU A 309 -1.85 -1.16 2.84
CA LEU A 309 -2.29 0.06 2.15
C LEU A 309 -1.18 0.66 1.27
N SER A 310 0.06 0.72 1.76
CA SER A 310 1.20 1.23 1.00
C SER A 310 1.47 0.39 -0.26
N PHE A 311 1.44 -0.94 -0.13
CA PHE A 311 1.60 -1.85 -1.26
C PHE A 311 0.44 -1.73 -2.26
N ALA A 312 -0.81 -1.67 -1.78
CA ALA A 312 -1.98 -1.53 -2.65
C ALA A 312 -1.90 -0.26 -3.52
N LYS A 313 -1.45 0.86 -2.93
CA LYS A 313 -1.21 2.11 -3.67
C LYS A 313 -0.14 1.95 -4.74
N PHE A 314 0.95 1.26 -4.43
CA PHE A 314 2.02 0.97 -5.40
C PHE A 314 1.49 0.21 -6.63
N PHE A 315 0.59 -0.75 -6.41
CA PHE A 315 -0.07 -1.49 -7.50
C PHE A 315 -1.21 -0.72 -8.19
N GLY A 316 -1.43 0.55 -7.84
CA GLY A 316 -2.40 1.42 -8.49
C GLY A 316 -3.83 1.27 -7.96
N LEU A 317 -4.05 0.62 -6.82
CA LEU A 317 -5.36 0.64 -6.18
C LEU A 317 -5.62 2.00 -5.51
N PRO A 318 -6.86 2.53 -5.57
CA PRO A 318 -7.21 3.79 -4.94
C PRO A 318 -7.17 3.67 -3.41
N ASP A 319 -7.21 4.80 -2.69
CA ASP A 319 -7.41 4.75 -1.24
C ASP A 319 -8.74 4.04 -0.92
N PRO A 320 -8.73 3.01 -0.07
CA PRO A 320 -9.96 2.39 0.39
C PRO A 320 -10.75 3.40 1.26
N PRO A 321 -12.08 3.22 1.39
CA PRO A 321 -12.91 4.13 2.18
C PRO A 321 -12.40 4.25 3.63
N ARG A 322 -12.11 5.47 4.08
CA ARG A 322 -11.63 5.71 5.45
C ARG A 322 -12.79 5.97 6.41
N ASN A 323 -12.70 5.41 7.61
CA ASN A 323 -13.64 5.69 8.70
C ASN A 323 -13.24 6.97 9.45
N THR A 324 -13.37 8.13 8.81
CA THR A 324 -13.13 9.42 9.45
C THR A 324 -14.39 9.90 10.17
N PHE A 325 -14.77 9.19 11.24
CA PHE A 325 -15.89 9.62 12.08
C PHE A 325 -15.39 10.50 13.22
N GLY A 326 -16.07 11.63 13.43
CA GLY A 326 -15.66 12.63 14.43
C GLY A 326 -16.80 13.59 14.73
N GLY A 327 -17.92 13.08 15.21
CA GLY A 327 -19.11 13.91 15.34
C GLY A 327 -20.35 13.19 15.82
N VAL A 328 -21.49 13.80 15.52
CA VAL A 328 -22.83 13.31 15.86
C VAL A 328 -23.53 12.92 14.57
N TYR A 329 -24.01 11.68 14.52
CA TYR A 329 -24.60 11.06 13.34
C TYR A 329 -25.94 10.43 13.66
N ARG A 330 -26.72 10.18 12.62
CA ARG A 330 -27.82 9.22 12.66
C ARG A 330 -27.34 7.91 12.07
N VAL A 331 -27.46 6.82 12.83
CA VAL A 331 -27.07 5.48 12.39
C VAL A 331 -28.33 4.72 11.96
N GLN A 332 -28.60 4.72 10.66
CA GLN A 332 -29.82 4.22 10.04
C GLN A 332 -29.66 2.76 9.60
N ASN A 333 -30.66 1.92 9.85
CA ASN A 333 -30.65 0.54 9.39
C ASN A 333 -31.06 0.44 7.90
N ARG A 334 -30.42 -0.47 7.14
CA ARG A 334 -30.76 -0.69 5.73
C ARG A 334 -32.08 -1.43 5.53
N TYR A 335 -32.36 -2.45 6.34
CA TYR A 335 -33.56 -3.25 6.22
C TYR A 335 -34.81 -2.48 6.68
N TRP A 336 -34.68 -1.65 7.71
CA TRP A 336 -35.71 -0.70 8.14
C TRP A 336 -35.25 0.76 7.97
N PRO A 337 -35.46 1.38 6.79
CA PRO A 337 -34.90 2.70 6.47
C PRO A 337 -35.40 3.83 7.37
N THR A 338 -36.53 3.69 8.06
CA THR A 338 -37.00 4.72 9.00
C THR A 338 -36.43 4.54 10.40
N TRP A 339 -35.68 3.46 10.67
CA TRP A 339 -35.20 3.12 12.00
C TRP A 339 -33.74 3.50 12.19
N TYR A 340 -33.48 4.11 13.35
CA TYR A 340 -32.15 4.57 13.75
C TYR A 340 -31.75 3.96 15.10
N ILE A 341 -30.45 3.82 15.33
CA ILE A 341 -29.93 3.45 16.66
C ILE A 341 -30.40 4.48 17.70
N CYS A 342 -31.06 4.00 18.73
CA CYS A 342 -31.50 4.71 19.92
C CYS A 342 -31.19 3.87 21.17
N LYS A 343 -31.54 4.40 22.35
CA LYS A 343 -31.29 3.75 23.65
C LYS A 343 -32.55 3.80 24.51
N GLU A 344 -32.81 2.71 25.20
CA GLU A 344 -33.85 2.57 26.22
C GLU A 344 -33.21 2.21 27.57
N SER A 345 -33.79 2.69 28.66
CA SER A 345 -33.41 2.26 30.01
C SER A 345 -34.34 1.13 30.42
N TYR A 346 -33.79 -0.04 30.74
CA TYR A 346 -34.54 -1.22 31.14
C TYR A 346 -33.97 -1.80 32.44
N MET A 347 -34.76 -1.78 33.52
CA MET A 347 -34.38 -2.29 34.85
C MET A 347 -33.02 -1.79 35.36
N GLY A 348 -32.73 -0.49 35.17
CA GLY A 348 -31.44 0.11 35.55
C GLY A 348 -30.30 -0.09 34.55
N ASN A 349 -30.48 -0.99 33.58
CA ASN A 349 -29.55 -1.17 32.47
C ASN A 349 -29.91 -0.25 31.31
N HIS A 350 -28.96 -0.05 30.40
CA HIS A 350 -29.20 0.69 29.17
C HIS A 350 -29.03 -0.22 27.97
N MET A 351 -30.07 -0.37 27.16
CA MET A 351 -30.06 -1.21 25.98
C MET A 351 -30.15 -0.34 24.72
N PHE A 352 -29.38 -0.70 23.70
CA PHE A 352 -29.49 -0.10 22.39
C PHE A 352 -30.59 -0.83 21.60
N ARG A 353 -31.42 -0.05 20.89
CA ARG A 353 -32.49 -0.56 20.03
C ARG A 353 -32.67 0.34 18.81
N GLY A 354 -33.50 -0.07 17.88
CA GLY A 354 -33.98 0.75 16.79
C GLY A 354 -35.21 1.55 17.19
N CYS A 355 -35.35 2.76 16.64
CA CYS A 355 -36.53 3.61 16.80
C CYS A 355 -36.88 4.31 15.48
N SER A 356 -38.17 4.34 15.10
CA SER A 356 -38.65 4.94 13.85
C SER A 356 -39.01 6.43 13.92
N ASN A 357 -39.15 7.00 15.12
CA ASN A 357 -39.68 8.36 15.34
C ASN A 357 -38.81 9.22 16.28
N VAL A 358 -37.49 9.06 16.22
CA VAL A 358 -36.59 9.87 17.08
C VAL A 358 -36.40 11.24 16.42
N ARG A 359 -36.82 12.33 17.09
CA ARG A 359 -36.59 13.70 16.62
C ARG A 359 -35.10 14.03 16.44
N SER A 360 -34.22 13.40 17.21
CA SER A 360 -32.76 13.53 17.09
C SER A 360 -32.04 12.29 17.64
N PRO A 361 -31.85 11.21 16.84
CA PRO A 361 -31.01 10.10 17.25
C PRO A 361 -29.55 10.52 17.07
N SER A 362 -29.07 11.32 18.02
CA SER A 362 -27.72 11.88 18.03
C SER A 362 -26.73 10.85 18.59
N VAL A 363 -26.27 9.95 17.73
CA VAL A 363 -25.22 8.99 18.08
C VAL A 363 -23.88 9.67 17.89
N GLN A 364 -23.12 9.82 18.97
CA GLN A 364 -21.78 10.37 18.90
C GLN A 364 -20.80 9.25 18.56
N ILE A 365 -20.05 9.39 17.46
CA ILE A 365 -18.99 8.49 17.05
C ILE A 365 -17.66 9.22 17.22
N ARG A 366 -16.74 8.65 18.02
CA ARG A 366 -15.42 9.22 18.30
C ARG A 366 -14.33 8.23 17.93
N ALA A 367 -13.33 8.68 17.18
CA ALA A 367 -12.12 7.92 16.94
C ALA A 367 -11.27 7.78 18.21
N LEU A 368 -10.66 6.61 18.38
CA LEU A 368 -9.57 6.33 19.30
C LEU A 368 -8.23 6.54 18.58
N GLU A 369 -7.14 6.67 19.34
CA GLU A 369 -5.79 6.90 18.80
C GLU A 369 -5.34 5.82 17.80
N ASN A 370 -5.78 4.58 18.01
CA ASN A 370 -5.49 3.43 17.14
C ASN A 370 -6.52 3.24 15.99
N GLY A 371 -7.38 4.23 15.74
CA GLY A 371 -8.34 4.25 14.63
C GLY A 371 -9.67 3.53 14.88
N TYR A 372 -9.79 2.73 15.94
CA TYR A 372 -11.08 2.15 16.35
C TYR A 372 -12.04 3.25 16.80
N GLN A 373 -13.34 2.94 16.89
CA GLN A 373 -14.37 3.94 17.13
C GLN A 373 -15.14 3.64 18.41
N LYS A 374 -15.55 4.66 19.16
CA LYS A 374 -16.54 4.53 20.24
C LYS A 374 -17.88 5.08 19.79
N ILE A 375 -18.93 4.33 20.07
CA ILE A 375 -20.32 4.75 19.86
C ILE A 375 -20.89 5.18 21.21
N ASN A 376 -21.30 6.43 21.34
CA ASN A 376 -21.91 6.97 22.56
C ASN A 376 -23.30 7.54 22.25
N LEU A 377 -24.27 7.22 23.12
CA LEU A 377 -25.61 7.80 23.04
C LEU A 377 -26.10 8.23 24.42
N ARG A 378 -26.28 9.55 24.58
CA ARG A 378 -26.76 10.19 25.82
C ARG A 378 -25.94 9.74 27.03
N GLY A 379 -24.62 9.92 26.95
CA GLY A 379 -23.68 9.64 28.04
C GLY A 379 -23.48 8.15 28.34
N LYS A 380 -23.85 7.25 27.41
CA LYS A 380 -23.62 5.80 27.55
C LYS A 380 -22.84 5.28 26.37
N ASN A 381 -21.71 4.64 26.66
CA ASN A 381 -20.88 4.00 25.65
C ASN A 381 -21.45 2.64 25.30
N MET A 382 -21.66 2.40 24.02
CA MET A 382 -22.14 1.11 23.51
C MET A 382 -21.03 0.06 23.65
N TYR A 383 -21.42 -1.16 24.01
CA TYR A 383 -20.62 -2.36 23.85
C TYR A 383 -21.51 -3.53 23.47
N ILE A 384 -20.94 -4.56 22.84
CA ILE A 384 -21.68 -5.78 22.52
C ILE A 384 -21.29 -6.92 23.45
N THR A 385 -22.11 -7.97 23.53
CA THR A 385 -21.75 -9.24 24.16
C THR A 385 -21.72 -10.37 23.13
N LYS A 386 -20.95 -11.42 23.40
CA LYS A 386 -20.86 -12.62 22.55
C LYS A 386 -21.74 -13.74 23.10
N HIS A 387 -22.95 -13.89 22.56
CA HIS A 387 -23.86 -15.02 22.80
C HIS A 387 -24.57 -15.39 21.50
N ALA A 388 -25.32 -16.49 21.48
CA ALA A 388 -26.18 -16.85 20.32
C ALA A 388 -27.13 -15.71 19.91
N GLN A 389 -27.50 -14.87 20.89
CA GLN A 389 -28.19 -13.61 20.70
C GLN A 389 -27.51 -12.52 21.55
N GLY A 390 -26.30 -12.14 21.16
CA GLY A 390 -25.55 -11.10 21.87
C GLY A 390 -26.31 -9.77 21.86
N TRP A 391 -26.10 -8.95 22.89
CA TRP A 391 -26.85 -7.71 23.11
C TRP A 391 -25.93 -6.51 22.97
N ALA A 392 -26.47 -5.40 22.44
CA ALA A 392 -25.83 -4.10 22.52
C ALA A 392 -26.28 -3.35 23.79
N TRP A 393 -25.37 -3.22 24.74
CA TRP A 393 -25.58 -2.54 26.01
C TRP A 393 -24.93 -1.17 26.03
N GLY A 394 -25.37 -0.33 26.97
CA GLY A 394 -24.74 0.94 27.31
C GLY A 394 -24.15 0.90 28.71
N THR A 395 -22.87 1.22 28.83
CA THR A 395 -22.21 1.47 30.13
C THR A 395 -22.08 2.96 30.42
N ALA A 396 -22.08 3.32 31.70
CA ALA A 396 -21.70 4.65 32.19
C ALA A 396 -20.18 4.84 32.21
N ASP A 397 -19.41 3.75 32.12
CA ASP A 397 -17.95 3.80 32.14
C ASP A 397 -17.44 4.59 30.93
N ASN A 398 -16.42 5.42 31.15
CA ASN A 398 -15.79 6.20 30.09
C ASN A 398 -15.13 5.32 29.02
N ASP A 399 -14.72 4.12 29.42
CA ASP A 399 -14.11 3.11 28.58
C ASP A 399 -14.93 1.81 28.62
N PRO A 400 -15.62 1.42 27.52
CA PRO A 400 -16.32 0.15 27.44
C PRO A 400 -15.39 -1.06 27.22
N GLY A 401 -14.07 -0.85 27.06
CA GLY A 401 -13.10 -1.89 26.70
C GLY A 401 -13.24 -2.39 25.25
N GLU A 402 -12.51 -3.45 24.89
CA GLU A 402 -12.42 -3.93 23.50
C GLU A 402 -13.75 -4.38 22.89
N GLN A 403 -14.72 -4.78 23.73
CA GLN A 403 -16.10 -5.07 23.31
C GLN A 403 -16.92 -3.84 22.89
N GLY A 404 -16.39 -2.63 23.10
CA GLY A 404 -16.97 -1.35 22.66
C GLY A 404 -16.01 -0.53 21.79
N TYR A 405 -14.92 -1.13 21.32
CA TYR A 405 -14.01 -0.55 20.32
C TYR A 405 -14.47 -1.02 18.95
N PHE A 406 -15.32 -0.23 18.31
CA PHE A 406 -16.01 -0.58 17.09
C PHE A 406 -15.13 -0.46 15.85
N VAL A 407 -15.32 -1.41 14.96
CA VAL A 407 -14.79 -1.44 13.59
C VAL A 407 -15.95 -1.18 12.65
N PHE A 408 -15.79 -0.21 11.76
CA PHE A 408 -16.74 0.05 10.69
C PHE A 408 -16.14 -0.54 9.41
N VAL A 409 -16.76 -1.59 8.88
CA VAL A 409 -16.35 -2.22 7.63
C VAL A 409 -17.14 -1.57 6.50
N PRO A 410 -16.52 -0.69 5.68
CA PRO A 410 -17.21 -0.03 4.58
C PRO A 410 -17.54 -1.06 3.50
N LEU A 411 -18.75 -0.99 2.97
CA LEU A 411 -19.20 -1.80 1.84
C LEU A 411 -19.27 -0.94 0.58
N LYS A 412 -19.04 -1.53 -0.59
CA LYS A 412 -19.17 -0.86 -1.90
C LYS A 412 -20.54 -0.21 -2.14
N SER A 413 -21.57 -0.66 -1.41
CA SER A 413 -22.92 -0.10 -1.46
C SER A 413 -23.09 1.23 -0.69
N GLY A 414 -22.05 1.76 -0.05
CA GLY A 414 -22.12 2.96 0.79
C GLY A 414 -22.70 2.73 2.19
N TYR A 415 -22.88 1.47 2.58
CA TYR A 415 -23.27 1.05 3.92
C TYR A 415 -22.06 0.51 4.68
N TYR A 416 -22.21 0.33 5.98
CA TYR A 416 -21.20 -0.23 6.86
C TYR A 416 -21.75 -1.47 7.56
N MET A 417 -20.89 -2.48 7.73
CA MET A 417 -21.09 -3.50 8.76
C MET A 417 -20.27 -3.09 9.97
N ILE A 418 -20.85 -3.19 11.17
CA ILE A 418 -20.21 -2.70 12.39
C ILE A 418 -19.84 -3.91 13.24
N SER A 419 -18.57 -4.04 13.61
CA SER A 419 -18.03 -5.10 14.47
C SER A 419 -17.24 -4.49 15.62
N THR A 420 -16.49 -5.30 16.38
CA THR A 420 -15.65 -4.83 17.49
C THR A 420 -14.28 -5.48 17.47
N LYS A 421 -13.29 -4.81 18.07
CA LYS A 421 -11.94 -5.33 18.25
C LYS A 421 -11.93 -6.70 18.92
N LYS A 422 -12.74 -6.88 19.97
CA LYS A 422 -12.75 -8.13 20.76
C LYS A 422 -13.29 -9.32 19.97
N TRP A 423 -14.26 -9.09 19.09
CA TRP A 423 -14.90 -10.14 18.30
C TRP A 423 -15.14 -9.66 16.85
N PRO A 424 -14.09 -9.63 16.00
CA PRO A 424 -14.18 -9.10 14.64
C PRO A 424 -15.22 -9.81 13.76
N ASN A 425 -15.51 -11.08 14.05
CA ASN A 425 -16.51 -11.87 13.34
C ASN A 425 -17.96 -11.65 13.85
N TYR A 426 -18.20 -10.81 14.86
CA TYR A 426 -19.55 -10.54 15.38
C TYR A 426 -20.04 -9.14 14.96
N PHE A 427 -21.07 -9.11 14.12
CA PHE A 427 -21.59 -7.87 13.55
C PHE A 427 -22.85 -7.40 14.23
N VAL A 428 -22.93 -6.09 14.44
CA VAL A 428 -24.09 -5.39 14.99
C VAL A 428 -25.24 -5.44 13.98
N TYR A 429 -26.41 -5.89 14.42
CA TYR A 429 -27.64 -5.92 13.63
C TYR A 429 -28.86 -5.49 14.46
N MET A 430 -29.95 -5.16 13.77
CA MET A 430 -31.25 -4.92 14.40
C MET A 430 -32.12 -6.16 14.24
N GLU A 431 -32.66 -6.70 15.32
CA GLU A 431 -33.55 -7.86 15.24
C GLU A 431 -34.92 -7.50 14.64
N SER A 432 -35.60 -8.49 14.05
CA SER A 432 -36.93 -8.33 13.43
C SER A 432 -38.11 -8.36 14.42
N SER A 433 -37.89 -8.03 15.69
CA SER A 433 -38.96 -8.00 16.70
C SER A 433 -39.66 -6.63 16.74
N ALA A 434 -40.82 -6.55 17.39
CA ALA A 434 -41.49 -5.27 17.67
C ALA A 434 -40.62 -4.30 18.50
N SER A 435 -39.65 -4.83 19.25
CA SER A 435 -38.72 -4.03 20.04
C SER A 435 -37.53 -3.52 19.23
N GLY A 436 -37.16 -4.21 18.14
CA GLY A 436 -36.04 -3.84 17.28
C GLY A 436 -34.72 -3.72 18.04
N TYR A 437 -34.45 -4.58 19.03
CA TYR A 437 -33.22 -4.52 19.80
C TYR A 437 -31.96 -4.61 18.91
N ILE A 438 -30.93 -3.87 19.29
CA ILE A 438 -29.63 -3.99 18.64
C ILE A 438 -28.88 -5.14 19.29
N ARG A 439 -28.38 -6.04 18.44
CA ARG A 439 -27.75 -7.30 18.83
C ARG A 439 -26.46 -7.52 18.05
N SER A 440 -25.71 -8.55 18.43
CA SER A 440 -24.56 -9.03 17.66
C SER A 440 -24.83 -10.42 17.09
N TRP A 441 -24.38 -10.66 15.87
CA TRP A 441 -24.55 -11.92 15.15
C TRP A 441 -23.20 -12.43 14.65
N ASN A 442 -22.99 -13.74 14.69
CA ASN A 442 -21.78 -14.34 14.16
C ASN A 442 -21.82 -14.34 12.63
N HIS A 443 -20.82 -13.73 11.98
CA HIS A 443 -20.72 -13.50 10.54
C HIS A 443 -21.79 -12.53 10.02
N ASN A 444 -22.12 -12.59 8.72
CA ASN A 444 -23.04 -11.65 8.09
C ASN A 444 -24.51 -11.88 8.50
N PRO A 445 -25.17 -10.94 9.21
CA PRO A 445 -26.60 -11.01 9.56
C PRO A 445 -27.53 -10.59 8.41
N GLY A 446 -27.00 -10.39 7.19
CA GLY A 446 -27.72 -9.86 6.05
C GLY A 446 -28.02 -8.36 6.20
N LEU A 447 -29.05 -7.90 5.49
CA LEU A 447 -29.40 -6.47 5.42
C LEU A 447 -29.71 -5.83 6.80
N GLN A 448 -30.06 -6.64 7.80
CA GLN A 448 -30.31 -6.18 9.17
C GLN A 448 -29.05 -5.66 9.87
N GLY A 449 -27.85 -6.05 9.44
CA GLY A 449 -26.57 -5.53 9.96
C GLY A 449 -25.88 -4.52 9.05
N HIS A 450 -26.56 -4.03 8.01
CA HIS A 450 -26.04 -2.98 7.15
C HIS A 450 -26.54 -1.61 7.65
N TRP A 451 -25.61 -0.70 7.92
CA TRP A 451 -25.87 0.59 8.54
C TRP A 451 -25.45 1.73 7.63
N ARG A 452 -26.29 2.75 7.50
CA ARG A 452 -25.95 4.02 6.86
C ARG A 452 -25.64 5.06 7.94
N ILE A 453 -24.50 5.72 7.82
CA ILE A 453 -24.09 6.80 8.73
C ILE A 453 -24.45 8.12 8.06
N LEU A 454 -25.35 8.89 8.68
CA LEU A 454 -25.97 10.10 8.13
C LEU A 454 -25.71 11.35 8.95
#